data_AF-A0A534CSN7-F1
#
_entry.id   AF-A0A534CSN7-F1
#
_cell.length_a   1.000
_cell.length_b   1.000
_cell.length_c   1.000
_cell.angle_alpha   90.00
_cell.angle_beta   90.00
_cell.angle_gamma   90.00
#
_symmetry.space_group_name_H-M   'P 1'
#
loop_
_entity.id
_entity.type
_entity.pdbx_description
1 polymer ?
#
loop_
_entity_poly.entity_id
_entity_poly.type
_entity_poly.pdbx_seq_one_letter_code
_entity_poly.pdbx_strand_id
1 'polypeptide(L)' 'TLGLRAGDALHLAIAGDQGATLCSLDKRLVEAGSAIGVKTLLL' A
#
# COMPACT_ATOMS: atom_id res chain seq x y z
N THR A 1 -13.74 6.40 0.91
CA THR A 1 -13.35 4.97 0.84
C THR A 1 -12.05 4.88 0.05
N LEU A 2 -11.14 3.96 0.37
CA LEU A 2 -9.80 3.89 -0.26
C LEU A 2 -9.80 3.35 -1.70
N GLY A 3 -10.92 2.76 -2.16
CA GLY A 3 -11.08 2.30 -3.54
C GLY A 3 -10.16 1.15 -3.96
N LEU A 4 -9.55 0.46 -2.99
CA LEU A 4 -8.59 -0.63 -3.21
C LEU A 4 -9.27 -1.92 -3.67
N ARG A 5 -8.59 -2.65 -4.56
CA ARG A 5 -8.95 -4.03 -4.88
C ARG A 5 -8.50 -4.95 -3.73
N ALA A 6 -9.05 -6.15 -3.66
CA ALA A 6 -8.67 -7.11 -2.62
C ALA A 6 -7.16 -7.45 -2.63
N GLY A 7 -6.54 -7.55 -3.82
CA GLY A 7 -5.10 -7.78 -3.95
C GLY A 7 -4.25 -6.64 -3.41
N ASP A 8 -4.68 -5.40 -3.64
CA ASP A 8 -4.02 -4.19 -3.13
C ASP A 8 -4.02 -4.17 -1.60
N ALA A 9 -5.18 -4.47 -1.00
CA ALA A 9 -5.32 -4.55 0.45
C ALA A 9 -4.45 -5.67 1.05
N LEU A 10 -4.33 -6.82 0.38
CA LEU A 10 -3.48 -7.91 0.83
C LEU A 10 -1.99 -7.53 0.81
N HIS A 11 -1.52 -6.90 -0.28
CA HIS A 11 -0.13 -6.43 -0.36
C HIS A 11 0.19 -5.40 0.75
N LEU A 12 -0.73 -4.46 0.99
CA LEU A 12 -0.58 -3.48 2.06
C LEU A 12 -0.54 -4.12 3.45
N ALA A 13 -1.41 -5.11 3.70
CA ALA A 13 -1.44 -5.83 4.97
C ALA A 13 -0.11 -6.56 5.24
N ILE A 14 0.41 -7.28 4.24
CA ILE A 14 1.68 -7.99 4.36
C ILE A 14 2.84 -7.01 4.58
N ALA A 15 2.92 -5.92 3.80
CA ALA A 15 3.98 -4.93 3.94
C ALA A 15 3.94 -4.24 5.32
N GLY A 16 2.76 -3.89 5.80
CA GLY A 16 2.55 -3.29 7.12
C GLY A 16 2.94 -4.23 8.26
N ASP A 17 2.49 -5.47 8.22
CA ASP A 17 2.81 -6.51 9.22
C ASP A 17 4.32 -6.77 9.32
N GLN A 18 5.01 -6.78 8.17
CA GLN A 18 6.45 -6.99 8.10
C GLN A 18 7.27 -5.70 8.29
N GLY A 19 6.63 -4.54 8.48
CA GLY A 19 7.29 -3.23 8.57
C GLY A 19 8.06 -2.80 7.32
N ALA A 20 7.77 -3.44 6.18
CA ALA A 20 8.42 -3.26 4.89
C ALA A 20 7.85 -2.07 4.10
N THR A 21 8.58 -1.64 3.07
CA THR A 21 8.12 -0.60 2.13
C THR A 21 7.51 -1.25 0.89
N LEU A 22 6.24 -0.95 0.60
CA LEU A 22 5.59 -1.37 -0.65
C LEU A 22 5.95 -0.38 -1.77
N CYS A 23 6.76 -0.82 -2.71
CA CYS A 23 7.11 -0.05 -3.91
C CYS A 23 6.15 -0.39 -5.06
N SER A 24 5.54 0.60 -5.69
CA SER A 24 4.61 0.39 -6.80
C SER A 24 4.63 1.56 -7.78
N LEU A 25 4.33 1.28 -9.06
CA LEU A 25 4.07 2.30 -10.08
C LEU A 25 2.62 2.82 -10.02
N ASP A 26 1.75 2.14 -9.26
CA ASP A 26 0.38 2.58 -9.06
C ASP A 26 0.32 3.63 -7.95
N LYS A 27 0.17 4.89 -8.38
CA LYS A 27 0.06 6.05 -7.48
C LYS A 27 -1.11 5.93 -6.49
N ARG A 28 -2.26 5.39 -6.90
CA ARG A 28 -3.42 5.27 -5.99
C ARG A 28 -3.16 4.26 -4.89
N LEU A 29 -2.46 3.16 -5.21
CA LEU A 29 -2.06 2.16 -4.23
C LEU A 29 -1.09 2.76 -3.20
N VAL A 30 -0.10 3.51 -3.65
CA VAL A 30 0.88 4.20 -2.78
C VAL A 30 0.16 5.18 -1.85
N GLU A 31 -0.71 6.03 -2.40
CA GLU A 31 -1.47 7.01 -1.61
C GLU A 31 -2.38 6.32 -0.58
N ALA A 32 -3.05 5.24 -0.96
CA ALA A 32 -3.91 4.49 -0.06
C ALA A 32 -3.13 3.81 1.07
N GLY A 33 -1.94 3.26 0.77
CA GLY A 33 -1.06 2.66 1.77
C GLY A 33 -0.52 3.67 2.77
N SER A 34 -0.05 4.82 2.28
CA SER A 34 0.37 5.94 3.14
C SER A 34 -0.75 6.42 4.05
N ALA A 35 -1.99 6.49 3.55
CA ALA A 35 -3.16 6.91 4.33
C ALA A 35 -3.50 5.98 5.50
N ILE A 36 -3.08 4.72 5.45
CA ILE A 36 -3.29 3.71 6.53
C ILE A 36 -2.01 3.40 7.32
N GLY A 37 -0.95 4.20 7.16
CA GLY A 37 0.29 4.06 7.92
C GLY A 37 1.25 2.98 7.42
N VAL A 38 1.02 2.43 6.22
CA VAL A 38 1.97 1.52 5.58
C VAL A 38 3.04 2.34 4.84
N LYS A 39 4.31 1.94 4.98
CA LYS A 39 5.40 2.57 4.22
C LYS A 39 5.24 2.23 2.75
N THR A 40 5.14 3.24 1.90
CA THR A 40 4.98 3.07 0.46
C THR A 40 5.93 3.99 -0.32
N LEU A 41 6.35 3.56 -1.50
CA LEU A 41 7.19 4.33 -2.41
C LEU A 41 6.61 4.27 -3.84
N LEU A 42 6.39 5.43 -4.45
CA LEU A 42 6.10 5.53 -5.88
C LEU A 42 7.41 5.40 -6.66
N LEU A 43 7.46 4.46 -7.60
CA LEU A 43 8.57 4.27 -8.54
C LEU A 43 8.37 5.08 -9.83
#